data_AF-A0A496Q9I7-F1
#
_entry.id   AF-A0A496Q9I7-F1
#
_cell.length_a   1.000
_cell.length_b   1.000
_cell.length_c   1.000
_cell.angle_alpha   90.00
_cell.angle_beta   90.00
_cell.angle_gamma   90.00
#
_symmetry.space_group_name_H-M   'P 1'
#
loop_
_entity.id
_entity.type
_entity.pdbx_description
1 polymer ?
#
loop_
_entity_poly.entity_id
_entity_poly.type
_entity_poly.pdbx_seq_one_letter_code
_entity_poly.pdbx_strand_id
1 'polypeptide(L)'
;MIFPAHFLVIYLVADHAFVNNHTLDKQPVRKFWGHLLWSFLVILAFTFDTLLKTTEGTAVFLTFAGFHLVLDWVRWEYHIGKLVELSNLAMAIVYTLLFSHLLGSSYVSPEFSTYLLGMLATTVGVTYLVRELMEHTYKDTVGISERLAIYIFAMAGKFEWVLISIVAGLIYKLAFEKKRDFTWWLSPVMGALVSLVWYWLV
;
A
#
# COMPACT_ATOMS: atom_id res chain seq x y z
N MET A 1 -5.39 -11.96 13.50
CA MET A 1 -6.15 -10.71 13.75
C MET A 1 -6.72 -10.25 12.43
N ILE A 2 -8.01 -10.46 12.28
CA ILE A 2 -8.79 -10.04 11.12
C ILE A 2 -9.50 -8.75 11.52
N PHE A 3 -9.37 -7.69 10.72
CA PHE A 3 -10.11 -6.45 10.93
C PHE A 3 -10.41 -5.75 9.59
N PRO A 4 -11.49 -4.95 9.50
CA PRO A 4 -11.79 -4.17 8.30
C PRO A 4 -10.71 -3.09 8.09
N ALA A 5 -9.73 -3.40 7.23
CA ALA A 5 -8.55 -2.58 7.00
C ALA A 5 -8.72 -1.58 5.84
N HIS A 6 -9.94 -1.36 5.36
CA HIS A 6 -10.23 -0.65 4.11
C HIS A 6 -9.56 0.73 4.03
N PHE A 7 -9.62 1.57 5.06
CA PHE A 7 -9.04 2.91 4.99
C PHE A 7 -7.51 2.89 4.88
N LEU A 8 -6.83 1.97 5.57
CA LEU A 8 -5.39 1.76 5.42
C LEU A 8 -5.03 1.24 4.03
N VAL A 9 -5.79 0.26 3.53
CA VAL A 9 -5.62 -0.29 2.18
C VAL A 9 -5.82 0.80 1.14
N ILE A 10 -6.87 1.61 1.26
CA ILE A 10 -7.18 2.72 0.36
C ILE A 10 -6.01 3.70 0.29
N TYR A 11 -5.49 4.15 1.44
CA TYR A 11 -4.35 5.05 1.49
C TYR A 11 -3.11 4.45 0.79
N LEU A 12 -2.77 3.19 1.09
CA LEU A 12 -1.62 2.53 0.46
C LEU A 12 -1.81 2.32 -1.05
N VAL A 13 -3.02 1.97 -1.50
CA VAL A 13 -3.30 1.77 -2.93
C VAL A 13 -3.28 3.09 -3.68
N ALA A 14 -3.89 4.14 -3.13
CA ALA A 14 -3.98 5.46 -3.75
C ALA A 14 -2.59 6.08 -3.94
N ASP A 15 -1.76 6.04 -2.90
CA ASP A 15 -0.52 6.82 -2.85
C ASP A 15 0.74 6.00 -3.17
N HIS A 16 0.73 4.67 -2.98
CA HIS A 16 1.96 3.86 -3.05
C HIS A 16 1.96 2.72 -4.06
N ALA A 17 0.80 2.09 -4.33
CA ALA A 17 0.77 0.90 -5.17
C ALA A 17 1.03 1.20 -6.66
N PHE A 18 0.42 2.28 -7.16
CA PHE A 18 0.49 2.65 -8.58
C PHE A 18 1.16 4.00 -8.81
N VAL A 19 1.66 4.62 -7.73
CA VAL A 19 2.18 5.97 -7.71
C VAL A 19 3.50 6.00 -6.93
N ASN A 20 4.49 6.75 -7.42
CA ASN A 20 5.65 7.07 -6.61
C ASN A 20 5.34 8.30 -5.75
N ASN A 21 4.91 8.06 -4.52
CA ASN A 21 4.53 9.10 -3.56
C ASN A 21 5.62 10.19 -3.39
N HIS A 22 6.91 9.81 -3.40
CA HIS A 22 8.03 10.75 -3.32
C HIS A 22 8.13 11.78 -4.44
N THR A 23 7.31 11.63 -5.49
CA THR A 23 7.27 12.53 -6.64
C THR A 23 5.94 13.23 -6.81
N LEU A 24 4.95 12.96 -5.95
CA LEU A 24 3.60 13.54 -6.05
C LEU A 24 3.61 15.07 -5.94
N ASP A 25 4.47 15.61 -5.08
CA ASP A 25 4.71 17.04 -4.89
C ASP A 25 5.31 17.74 -6.13
N LYS A 26 5.87 16.97 -7.07
CA LYS A 26 6.58 17.47 -8.27
C LYS A 26 5.85 17.13 -9.57
N GLN A 27 4.63 16.58 -9.48
CA GLN A 27 3.84 16.22 -10.66
C GLN A 27 3.39 17.49 -11.41
N PRO A 28 3.43 17.50 -12.76
CA PRO A 28 2.74 18.51 -13.54
C PRO A 28 1.24 18.52 -13.22
N VAL A 29 0.61 19.71 -13.24
CA VAL A 29 -0.82 19.94 -12.92
C VAL A 29 -1.75 18.86 -13.49
N ARG A 30 -1.63 18.54 -14.79
CA ARG A 30 -2.47 17.53 -15.45
C ARG A 30 -2.34 16.14 -14.83
N LYS A 31 -1.12 15.72 -14.46
CA LYS A 31 -0.90 14.41 -13.83
C LYS A 31 -1.37 14.42 -12.38
N PHE A 32 -1.21 15.54 -11.68
CA PHE A 32 -1.72 15.72 -10.33
C PHE A 32 -3.26 15.59 -10.25
N TRP A 33 -4.00 16.26 -11.16
CA TRP A 33 -5.46 16.08 -11.24
C TRP A 33 -5.86 14.64 -11.59
N GLY A 34 -5.08 13.97 -12.45
CA GLY A 34 -5.27 12.54 -12.71
C GLY A 34 -5.08 11.67 -11.46
N HIS A 35 -4.13 12.02 -10.61
CA HIS A 35 -3.92 11.36 -9.32
C HIS A 35 -5.08 11.61 -8.35
N LEU A 36 -5.60 12.84 -8.22
CA LEU A 36 -6.77 13.10 -7.38
C LEU A 36 -7.99 12.29 -7.82
N LEU A 37 -8.24 12.21 -9.13
CA LEU A 37 -9.30 11.36 -9.66
C LEU A 37 -9.06 9.87 -9.34
N TRP A 38 -7.82 9.41 -9.49
CA TRP A 38 -7.44 8.05 -9.11
C TRP A 38 -7.69 7.77 -7.62
N SER A 39 -7.21 8.63 -6.72
CA SER A 39 -7.41 8.49 -5.27
C SER A 39 -8.90 8.44 -4.93
N PHE A 40 -9.72 9.30 -5.55
CA PHE A 40 -11.17 9.26 -5.36
C PHE A 40 -11.81 7.94 -5.83
N LEU A 41 -11.40 7.43 -7.00
CA LEU A 41 -11.90 6.15 -7.52
C LEU A 41 -11.49 4.97 -6.64
N VAL A 42 -10.28 4.97 -6.08
CA VAL A 42 -9.84 3.95 -5.12
C VAL A 42 -10.71 3.98 -3.87
N ILE A 43 -10.92 5.17 -3.29
CA ILE A 43 -11.79 5.32 -2.10
C ILE A 43 -13.18 4.77 -2.41
N LEU A 44 -13.75 5.15 -3.55
CA LEU A 44 -15.05 4.66 -4.00
C LEU A 44 -15.06 3.14 -4.15
N ALA A 45 -14.08 2.56 -4.85
CA ALA A 45 -14.02 1.12 -5.12
C ALA A 45 -14.02 0.26 -3.85
N PHE A 46 -13.39 0.72 -2.78
CA PHE A 46 -13.33 0.00 -1.52
C PHE A 46 -14.52 0.25 -0.58
N THR A 47 -15.40 1.22 -0.87
CA THR A 47 -16.41 1.65 0.11
C THR A 47 -17.82 1.86 -0.44
N PHE A 48 -18.01 1.87 -1.77
CA PHE A 48 -19.29 2.22 -2.40
C PHE A 48 -20.45 1.32 -1.94
N ASP A 49 -20.16 0.07 -1.63
CA ASP A 49 -21.16 -0.94 -1.29
C ASP A 49 -21.58 -0.90 0.18
N THR A 50 -20.91 -0.13 1.02
CA THR A 50 -21.15 -0.05 2.46
C THR A 50 -21.40 1.39 2.88
N LEU A 51 -20.42 2.26 2.71
CA LEU A 51 -20.49 3.63 3.19
C LEU A 51 -21.62 4.43 2.49
N LEU A 52 -21.87 4.21 1.20
CA LEU A 52 -22.93 4.94 0.49
C LEU A 52 -24.36 4.44 0.77
N LYS A 53 -24.54 3.40 1.59
CA LYS A 53 -25.87 2.85 1.91
C LYS A 53 -26.62 3.63 2.98
N THR A 54 -25.91 4.36 3.84
CA THR A 54 -26.48 5.07 4.99
C THR A 54 -26.01 6.51 5.02
N THR A 55 -26.77 7.38 5.69
CA THR A 55 -26.38 8.79 5.87
C THR A 55 -25.07 8.92 6.66
N GLU A 56 -24.91 8.11 7.72
CA GLU A 56 -23.68 8.07 8.51
C GLU A 56 -22.48 7.61 7.67
N GLY A 57 -22.61 6.48 6.97
CA GLY A 57 -21.54 5.99 6.10
C GLY A 57 -21.19 6.99 5.00
N THR A 58 -22.19 7.67 4.43
CA THR A 58 -21.97 8.66 3.37
C THR A 58 -21.21 9.86 3.92
N ALA A 59 -21.51 10.29 5.15
CA ALA A 59 -20.73 11.33 5.83
C ALA A 59 -19.28 10.89 6.01
N VAL A 60 -19.02 9.67 6.50
CA VAL A 60 -17.67 9.12 6.66
C VAL A 60 -16.92 9.03 5.33
N PHE A 61 -17.59 8.60 4.25
CA PHE A 61 -17.03 8.58 2.91
C PHE A 61 -16.61 9.98 2.45
N LEU A 62 -17.51 10.96 2.57
CA LEU A 62 -17.25 12.33 2.12
C LEU A 62 -16.14 12.99 2.93
N THR A 63 -16.09 12.78 4.25
CA THR A 63 -15.04 13.34 5.09
C THR A 63 -13.70 12.67 4.81
N PHE A 64 -13.65 11.35 4.69
CA PHE A 64 -12.40 10.64 4.36
C PHE A 64 -11.86 11.06 2.99
N ALA A 65 -12.72 11.07 1.97
CA ALA A 65 -12.34 11.51 0.62
C ALA A 65 -11.93 12.97 0.59
N GLY A 66 -12.69 13.85 1.25
CA GLY A 66 -12.36 15.25 1.37
C GLY A 66 -10.99 15.47 1.99
N PHE A 67 -10.72 14.85 3.15
CA PHE A 67 -9.41 14.99 3.80
C PHE A 67 -8.27 14.41 2.98
N HIS A 68 -8.41 13.21 2.40
CA HIS A 68 -7.35 12.60 1.58
C HIS A 68 -6.98 13.49 0.40
N LEU A 69 -7.99 13.96 -0.37
CA LEU A 69 -7.77 14.81 -1.54
C LEU A 69 -7.21 16.19 -1.17
N VAL A 70 -7.68 16.78 -0.07
CA VAL A 70 -7.15 18.06 0.43
C VAL A 70 -5.70 17.90 0.87
N LEU A 71 -5.35 16.82 1.55
CA LEU A 71 -3.99 16.53 1.97
C LEU A 71 -3.07 16.34 0.75
N ASP A 72 -3.51 15.61 -0.28
CA ASP A 72 -2.77 15.49 -1.54
C ASP A 72 -2.59 16.83 -2.26
N TRP A 73 -3.61 17.69 -2.24
CA TRP A 73 -3.50 19.05 -2.76
C TRP A 73 -2.51 19.89 -1.96
N VAL A 74 -2.54 19.83 -0.63
CA VAL A 74 -1.57 20.51 0.25
C VAL A 74 -0.14 19.99 -0.01
N ARG A 75 0.04 18.68 -0.21
CA ARG A 75 1.33 18.07 -0.58
C ARG A 75 1.87 18.67 -1.87
N TRP A 76 1.00 18.83 -2.88
CA TRP A 76 1.36 19.35 -4.19
C TRP A 76 1.63 20.85 -4.20
N GLU A 77 0.78 21.65 -3.56
CA GLU A 77 0.88 23.12 -3.54
C GLU A 77 2.05 23.61 -2.68
N TYR A 78 2.25 23.02 -1.50
CA TYR A 78 3.24 23.49 -0.52
C TYR A 78 4.53 22.66 -0.49
N HIS A 79 4.63 21.59 -1.29
CA HIS A 79 5.80 20.71 -1.37
C HIS A 79 6.25 20.11 -0.01
N ILE A 80 5.29 19.81 0.87
CA ILE A 80 5.54 19.27 2.23
C ILE A 80 5.25 17.75 2.34
N GLY A 81 5.87 16.96 1.46
CA GLY A 81 5.59 15.53 1.28
C GLY A 81 5.55 14.68 2.56
N LYS A 82 6.58 14.78 3.42
CA LYS A 82 6.71 13.92 4.62
C LYS A 82 5.65 14.21 5.69
N LEU A 83 5.28 15.47 5.89
CA LEU A 83 4.25 15.84 6.88
C LEU A 83 2.87 15.39 6.41
N VAL A 84 2.56 15.59 5.13
CA VAL A 84 1.31 15.09 4.56
C VAL A 84 1.26 13.57 4.61
N GLU A 85 2.37 12.90 4.32
CA GLU A 85 2.43 11.44 4.37
C GLU A 85 2.09 10.88 5.75
N LEU A 86 2.71 11.44 6.79
CA LEU A 86 2.41 11.08 8.17
C LEU A 86 0.95 11.41 8.52
N SER A 87 0.42 12.52 8.01
CA SER A 87 -0.97 12.94 8.24
C SER A 87 -1.97 12.01 7.56
N ASN A 88 -1.74 11.59 6.31
CA ASN A 88 -2.58 10.64 5.59
C ASN A 88 -2.56 9.27 6.28
N LEU A 89 -1.39 8.79 6.70
CA LEU A 89 -1.28 7.54 7.47
C LEU A 89 -2.03 7.63 8.81
N ALA A 90 -1.82 8.70 9.58
CA ALA A 90 -2.50 8.91 10.85
C ALA A 90 -4.02 8.99 10.67
N MET A 91 -4.48 9.73 9.66
CA MET A 91 -5.89 9.79 9.29
C MET A 91 -6.44 8.40 8.96
N ALA A 92 -5.77 7.62 8.12
CA ALA A 92 -6.21 6.27 7.75
C ALA A 92 -6.30 5.33 8.97
N ILE A 93 -5.35 5.42 9.91
CA ILE A 93 -5.40 4.69 11.18
C ILE A 93 -6.62 5.12 12.00
N VAL A 94 -6.82 6.43 12.20
CA VAL A 94 -7.95 6.96 12.99
C VAL A 94 -9.28 6.53 12.39
N TYR A 95 -9.45 6.65 11.08
CA TYR A 95 -10.68 6.22 10.39
C TYR A 95 -10.92 4.71 10.52
N THR A 96 -9.86 3.90 10.41
CA THR A 96 -9.95 2.45 10.63
C THR A 96 -10.43 2.13 12.04
N LEU A 97 -9.87 2.78 13.06
CA LEU A 97 -10.24 2.55 14.45
C LEU A 97 -11.68 2.99 14.76
N LEU A 98 -12.12 4.11 14.21
CA LEU A 98 -13.45 4.67 14.51
C LEU A 98 -14.58 4.03 13.68
N PHE A 99 -14.34 3.74 12.41
CA PHE A 99 -15.40 3.43 11.44
C PHE A 99 -15.33 2.03 10.83
N SER A 100 -14.40 1.17 11.28
CA SER A 100 -14.31 -0.22 10.79
C SER A 100 -15.62 -1.01 10.94
N HIS A 101 -16.42 -0.72 11.96
CA HIS A 101 -17.71 -1.37 12.18
C HIS A 101 -18.71 -1.16 11.02
N LEU A 102 -18.60 -0.05 10.28
CA LEU A 102 -19.45 0.24 9.10
C LEU A 102 -19.07 -0.61 7.88
N LEU A 103 -17.88 -1.22 7.88
CA LEU A 103 -17.29 -1.94 6.76
C LEU A 103 -17.41 -3.47 6.89
N GLY A 104 -17.98 -3.97 7.98
CA GLY A 104 -18.07 -5.41 8.27
C GLY A 104 -18.89 -6.22 7.27
N SER A 105 -19.76 -5.57 6.49
CA SER A 105 -20.59 -6.21 5.45
C SER A 105 -20.13 -5.91 4.02
N SER A 106 -18.91 -5.41 3.85
CA SER A 106 -18.38 -5.09 2.52
C SER A 106 -18.10 -6.34 1.68
N TYR A 107 -18.26 -6.23 0.36
CA TYR A 107 -17.80 -7.24 -0.61
C TYR A 107 -16.29 -7.46 -0.53
N VAL A 108 -15.52 -6.41 -0.18
CA VAL A 108 -14.14 -6.56 0.29
C VAL A 108 -14.25 -7.00 1.75
N SER A 109 -14.32 -8.30 1.99
CA SER A 109 -14.51 -8.82 3.34
C SER A 109 -13.36 -8.36 4.27
N PRO A 110 -13.59 -8.32 5.60
CA PRO A 110 -12.54 -8.00 6.56
C PRO A 110 -11.27 -8.86 6.38
N GLU A 111 -11.43 -10.15 6.12
CA GLU A 111 -10.33 -11.09 5.83
C GLU A 111 -9.56 -10.67 4.58
N PHE A 112 -10.28 -10.36 3.50
CA PHE A 112 -9.64 -9.95 2.25
C PHE A 112 -8.97 -8.58 2.38
N SER A 113 -9.57 -7.62 3.07
CA SER A 113 -8.96 -6.32 3.34
C SER A 113 -7.68 -6.45 4.19
N THR A 114 -7.69 -7.32 5.21
CA THR A 114 -6.51 -7.61 6.04
C THR A 114 -5.42 -8.28 5.20
N TYR A 115 -5.80 -9.19 4.31
CA TYR A 115 -4.88 -9.84 3.37
C TYR A 115 -4.27 -8.83 2.38
N LEU A 116 -5.06 -7.88 1.86
CA LEU A 116 -4.56 -6.81 1.00
C LEU A 116 -3.61 -5.87 1.75
N LEU A 117 -3.91 -5.54 3.00
CA LEU A 117 -3.02 -4.72 3.82
C LEU A 117 -1.65 -5.38 4.00
N GLY A 118 -1.60 -6.67 4.31
CA GLY A 118 -0.34 -7.41 4.42
C GLY A 118 0.42 -7.50 3.10
N MET A 119 -0.31 -7.68 1.99
CA MET A 119 0.28 -7.68 0.66
C MET A 119 0.94 -6.32 0.35
N LEU A 120 0.25 -5.21 0.65
CA LEU A 120 0.75 -3.86 0.42
C LEU A 120 1.93 -3.53 1.35
N ALA A 121 1.85 -3.90 2.62
CA ALA A 121 2.96 -3.73 3.56
C ALA A 121 4.23 -4.46 3.08
N THR A 122 4.08 -5.70 2.62
CA THR A 122 5.19 -6.53 2.11
C THR A 122 5.74 -6.00 0.78
N THR A 123 4.89 -5.51 -0.11
CA THR A 123 5.30 -5.07 -1.44
C THR A 123 5.73 -3.60 -1.44
N VAL A 124 4.76 -2.70 -1.37
CA VAL A 124 4.95 -1.26 -1.53
C VAL A 124 5.50 -0.60 -0.28
N GLY A 125 5.19 -1.12 0.91
CA GLY A 125 5.77 -0.67 2.17
C GLY A 125 7.29 -0.88 2.21
N VAL A 126 7.75 -2.07 1.80
CA VAL A 126 9.19 -2.34 1.65
C VAL A 126 9.81 -1.44 0.58
N THR A 127 9.16 -1.25 -0.58
CA THR A 127 9.65 -0.32 -1.62
C THR A 127 9.82 1.10 -1.08
N TYR A 128 8.86 1.57 -0.31
CA TYR A 128 8.90 2.90 0.30
C TYR A 128 10.11 3.05 1.23
N LEU A 129 10.35 2.06 2.10
CA LEU A 129 11.51 2.05 2.99
C LEU A 129 12.84 2.03 2.21
N VAL A 130 12.93 1.24 1.14
CA VAL A 130 14.13 1.20 0.29
C VAL A 130 14.39 2.57 -0.37
N ARG A 131 13.33 3.26 -0.83
CA ARG A 131 13.44 4.62 -1.38
C ARG A 131 13.91 5.65 -0.37
N GLU A 132 13.50 5.53 0.90
CA GLU A 132 13.98 6.40 1.97
C GLU A 132 15.46 6.15 2.33
N LEU A 133 15.91 4.89 2.26
CA LEU A 133 17.29 4.53 2.59
C LEU A 133 18.29 4.79 1.46
N MET A 134 17.82 4.88 0.21
CA MET A 134 18.68 5.02 -0.97
C MET A 134 18.34 6.24 -1.80
N GLU A 135 17.41 6.09 -2.75
CA GLU A 135 17.05 7.13 -3.70
C GLU A 135 15.53 7.17 -3.89
N HIS A 136 14.95 8.36 -3.76
CA HIS A 136 13.51 8.59 -3.91
C HIS A 136 12.93 8.19 -5.28
N THR A 137 13.78 8.11 -6.32
CA THR A 137 13.36 7.74 -7.68
C THR A 137 13.51 6.24 -7.97
N TYR A 138 14.01 5.46 -7.02
CA TYR A 138 14.30 4.04 -7.21
C TYR A 138 13.04 3.26 -7.65
N LYS A 139 13.20 2.48 -8.72
CA LYS A 139 12.15 1.63 -9.29
C LYS A 139 12.42 0.18 -8.93
N ASP A 140 11.61 -0.36 -8.04
CA ASP A 140 11.73 -1.73 -7.54
C ASP A 140 10.71 -2.69 -8.16
N THR A 141 10.55 -2.66 -9.48
CA THR A 141 9.49 -3.45 -10.14
C THR A 141 9.71 -4.97 -9.95
N VAL A 142 10.96 -5.41 -9.97
CA VAL A 142 11.35 -6.81 -9.78
C VAL A 142 11.12 -7.23 -8.32
N GLY A 143 11.59 -6.44 -7.36
CA GLY A 143 11.41 -6.72 -5.93
C GLY A 143 9.95 -6.72 -5.52
N ILE A 144 9.10 -5.86 -6.07
CA ILE A 144 7.65 -5.88 -5.82
C ILE A 144 7.05 -7.23 -6.23
N SER A 145 7.38 -7.73 -7.43
CA SER A 145 6.86 -9.01 -7.94
C SER A 145 7.36 -10.20 -7.12
N GLU A 146 8.64 -10.18 -6.74
CA GLU A 146 9.27 -11.18 -5.86
C GLU A 146 8.57 -11.23 -4.49
N ARG A 147 8.41 -10.08 -3.84
CA ARG A 147 7.78 -9.96 -2.52
C ARG A 147 6.30 -10.32 -2.55
N LEU A 148 5.61 -10.02 -3.66
CA LEU A 148 4.23 -10.44 -3.87
C LEU A 148 4.10 -11.97 -3.90
N ALA A 149 4.96 -12.65 -4.66
CA ALA A 149 4.97 -14.11 -4.73
C ALA A 149 5.28 -14.72 -3.35
N ILE A 150 6.28 -14.19 -2.65
CA ILE A 150 6.62 -14.59 -1.28
C ILE A 150 5.41 -14.46 -0.35
N TYR A 151 4.72 -13.31 -0.38
CA TYR A 151 3.54 -13.08 0.45
C TYR A 151 2.42 -14.08 0.17
N ILE A 152 2.09 -14.28 -1.11
CA ILE A 152 1.03 -15.23 -1.52
C ILE A 152 1.33 -16.64 -1.02
N PHE A 153 2.55 -17.13 -1.23
CA PHE A 153 2.91 -18.49 -0.80
C PHE A 153 3.02 -18.64 0.72
N ALA A 154 3.52 -17.61 1.42
CA ALA A 154 3.56 -17.60 2.88
C ALA A 154 2.14 -17.67 3.46
N MET A 155 1.21 -16.83 2.98
CA MET A 155 -0.19 -16.85 3.43
C MET A 155 -0.91 -18.16 3.08
N ALA A 156 -0.47 -18.88 2.05
CA ALA A 156 -0.97 -20.21 1.72
C ALA A 156 -0.33 -21.34 2.56
N GLY A 157 0.59 -21.03 3.48
CA GLY A 157 1.35 -22.02 4.26
C GLY A 157 2.31 -22.87 3.42
N LYS A 158 2.67 -22.41 2.23
CA LYS A 158 3.50 -23.12 1.24
C LYS A 158 4.94 -22.62 1.31
N PHE A 159 5.62 -22.88 2.43
CA PHE A 159 6.96 -22.35 2.70
C PHE A 159 8.03 -22.87 1.73
N GLU A 160 7.85 -24.06 1.12
CA GLU A 160 8.75 -24.51 0.06
C GLU A 160 8.69 -23.57 -1.16
N TRP A 161 7.49 -23.09 -1.49
CA TRP A 161 7.27 -22.15 -2.59
C TRP A 161 7.77 -20.74 -2.27
N VAL A 162 7.81 -20.36 -0.98
CA VAL A 162 8.50 -19.14 -0.54
C VAL A 162 9.98 -19.24 -0.85
N LEU A 163 10.62 -20.36 -0.48
CA LEU A 163 12.05 -20.58 -0.75
C LEU A 163 12.35 -20.57 -2.26
N ILE A 164 11.52 -21.26 -3.06
CA ILE A 164 11.64 -21.26 -4.52
C ILE A 164 11.52 -19.82 -5.08
N SER A 165 10.58 -19.03 -4.58
CA SER A 165 10.38 -17.65 -5.03
C SER A 165 11.59 -16.76 -4.74
N ILE A 166 12.20 -16.91 -3.55
CA ILE A 166 13.45 -16.21 -3.19
C ILE A 166 14.58 -16.62 -4.12
N VAL A 167 14.79 -17.92 -4.33
CA VAL A 167 15.85 -18.43 -5.21
C VAL A 167 15.66 -17.95 -6.64
N ALA A 168 14.42 -17.99 -7.16
CA ALA A 168 14.10 -17.50 -8.50
C ALA A 168 14.36 -15.99 -8.65
N GLY A 169 13.94 -15.19 -7.66
CA GLY A 169 14.20 -13.75 -7.64
C GLY A 169 15.70 -13.42 -7.64
N LEU A 170 16.49 -14.15 -6.86
CA LEU A 170 17.95 -14.00 -6.83
C LEU A 170 18.62 -14.42 -8.13
N ILE A 171 18.20 -15.54 -8.74
CA ILE A 171 18.71 -15.98 -10.05
C ILE A 171 18.40 -14.93 -11.12
N TYR A 172 17.19 -14.37 -11.10
CA TYR A 172 16.81 -13.31 -12.02
C TYR A 172 17.71 -12.07 -11.87
N LYS A 173 17.93 -11.60 -10.64
CA LYS A 173 18.84 -10.48 -10.38
C LYS A 173 20.27 -10.79 -10.84
N LEU A 174 20.77 -12.00 -10.55
CA LEU A 174 22.08 -12.47 -11.03
C LEU A 174 22.24 -12.44 -12.54
N ALA A 175 21.19 -12.80 -13.29
CA ALA A 175 21.22 -12.88 -14.75
C ALA A 175 21.02 -11.52 -15.44
N PHE A 176 20.17 -10.65 -14.89
CA PHE A 176 19.69 -9.46 -15.61
C PHE A 176 20.11 -8.12 -14.98
N GLU A 177 20.44 -8.08 -13.68
CA GLU A 177 20.86 -6.84 -13.02
C GLU A 177 22.38 -6.67 -13.04
N LYS A 178 22.83 -5.53 -13.57
CA LYS A 178 24.26 -5.21 -13.73
C LYS A 178 24.92 -4.72 -12.44
N LYS A 179 24.14 -4.14 -11.51
CA LYS A 179 24.64 -3.61 -10.24
C LYS A 179 24.35 -4.62 -9.14
N ARG A 180 25.43 -5.20 -8.59
CA ARG A 180 25.37 -6.06 -7.41
C ARG A 180 25.54 -5.17 -6.18
N ASP A 181 24.46 -4.87 -5.49
CA ASP A 181 24.49 -4.15 -4.22
C ASP A 181 23.77 -4.96 -3.13
N PHE A 182 23.75 -4.43 -1.90
CA PHE A 182 23.13 -5.11 -0.76
C PHE A 182 21.59 -5.24 -0.90
N THR A 183 20.95 -4.45 -1.77
CA THR A 183 19.48 -4.47 -1.93
C THR A 183 18.97 -5.76 -2.53
N TRP A 184 19.83 -6.49 -3.24
CA TRP A 184 19.53 -7.80 -3.80
C TRP A 184 18.96 -8.76 -2.77
N TRP A 185 19.56 -8.76 -1.58
CA TRP A 185 19.15 -9.58 -0.44
C TRP A 185 18.12 -8.88 0.42
N LEU A 186 18.18 -7.55 0.54
CA LEU A 186 17.22 -6.80 1.35
C LEU A 186 15.78 -7.05 0.89
N SER A 187 15.51 -7.01 -0.42
CA SER A 187 14.16 -7.23 -0.96
C SER A 187 13.55 -8.59 -0.54
N PRO A 188 14.15 -9.74 -0.87
CA PRO A 188 13.58 -11.04 -0.52
C PRO A 188 13.57 -11.28 0.99
N VAL A 189 14.57 -10.80 1.72
CA VAL A 189 14.63 -10.94 3.19
C VAL A 189 13.48 -10.16 3.83
N MET A 190 13.29 -8.89 3.47
CA MET A 190 12.19 -8.08 3.98
C MET A 190 10.83 -8.64 3.54
N GLY A 191 10.72 -9.12 2.30
CA GLY A 191 9.53 -9.82 1.82
C GLY A 191 9.17 -11.01 2.70
N ALA A 192 10.14 -11.89 2.97
CA ALA A 192 9.94 -13.07 3.80
C ALA A 192 9.63 -12.71 5.25
N LEU A 193 10.40 -11.78 5.85
CA LEU A 193 10.21 -11.36 7.24
C LEU A 193 8.82 -10.74 7.46
N VAL A 194 8.43 -9.77 6.63
CA VAL A 194 7.12 -9.13 6.76
C VAL A 194 5.99 -10.13 6.51
N SER A 195 6.13 -11.01 5.51
CA SER A 195 5.12 -12.04 5.22
C SER A 195 4.98 -13.04 6.36
N LEU A 196 6.09 -13.47 6.97
CA LEU A 196 6.06 -14.39 8.11
C LEU A 196 5.42 -13.73 9.33
N VAL A 197 5.80 -12.49 9.65
CA VAL A 197 5.16 -11.72 10.72
C VAL A 197 3.65 -11.62 10.47
N TRP A 198 3.25 -11.32 9.23
CA TRP A 198 1.83 -11.24 8.86
C TRP A 198 1.10 -12.58 9.01
N TYR A 199 1.71 -13.67 8.55
CA TYR A 199 1.18 -15.03 8.68
C TYR A 199 0.90 -15.40 10.14
N TRP A 200 1.78 -15.02 11.07
CA TRP A 200 1.57 -15.26 12.51
C TRP A 200 0.53 -14.32 13.12
N LEU A 201 0.38 -13.11 12.57
CA LEU A 201 -0.55 -12.13 13.09
C LEU A 201 -1.99 -12.38 12.67
N VAL A 202 -2.25 -12.97 11.48
CA VAL A 202 -3.59 -13.16 10.89
C VAL A 202 -4.20 -14.48 11.30
#